data_AF-A0A950YIZ6-F1
#
_entry.id   AF-A0A950YIZ6-F1
#
_cell.length_a   1.000
_cell.length_b   1.000
_cell.length_c   1.000
_cell.angle_alpha   90.00
_cell.angle_beta   90.00
_cell.angle_gamma   90.00
#
_symmetry.space_group_name_H-M   'P 1'
#
loop_
_entity.id
_entity.type
_entity.pdbx_description
1 polymer ?
#
loop_
_entity_poly.entity_id
_entity_poly.type
_entity_poly.pdbx_seq_one_letter_code
_entity_poly.pdbx_strand_id
1 'polypeptide(L)' 'MSQRSLEELLASVTSTVDMLRNAQVGPNVYPGVPAEYTNWRDEQWAWQHTCVLFNQSFHMAELAVEGPDALTLLSRLG' A
#
# COMPACT_ATOMS: atom_id res chain seq x y z
N MET A 1 -14.28 -22.00 -5.31
CA MET A 1 -15.25 -20.90 -5.53
C MET A 1 -14.53 -19.88 -6.40
N SER A 2 -15.06 -19.51 -7.57
CA SER A 2 -14.39 -18.45 -8.35
C SER A 2 -14.55 -17.13 -7.61
N GLN A 3 -13.45 -16.39 -7.49
CA GLN A 3 -13.50 -15.07 -6.89
C GLN A 3 -14.29 -14.14 -7.81
N ARG A 4 -15.21 -13.37 -7.21
CA ARG A 4 -15.96 -12.32 -7.91
C ARG A 4 -15.00 -11.24 -8.37
N SER A 5 -15.18 -10.72 -9.60
CA SER A 5 -14.38 -9.60 -10.09
C SER A 5 -14.81 -8.27 -9.44
N LEU A 6 -13.96 -7.24 -9.55
CA LEU A 6 -14.31 -5.88 -9.11
C LEU A 6 -15.52 -5.34 -9.90
N GLU A 7 -15.55 -5.56 -11.22
CA GLU A 7 -16.66 -5.12 -12.07
C GLU A 7 -18.00 -5.72 -11.64
N GLU A 8 -18.01 -7.03 -11.40
CA GLU A 8 -19.20 -7.71 -10.89
C GLU A 8 -19.65 -7.13 -9.55
N LEU A 9 -18.72 -6.80 -8.64
CA LEU A 9 -19.02 -6.16 -7.35
C LEU A 9 -19.69 -4.79 -7.53
N LEU A 10 -19.09 -3.94 -8.36
CA LEU A 10 -19.58 -2.60 -8.63
C LEU A 10 -20.98 -2.62 -9.27
N ALA A 11 -21.24 -3.57 -10.17
CA ALA A 11 -22.56 -3.74 -10.79
C ALA A 11 -23.67 -4.13 -9.80
N SER A 12 -23.35 -4.63 -8.60
CA SER A 12 -24.35 -4.97 -7.58
C SER A 12 -24.65 -3.87 -6.57
N VAL A 13 -23.88 -2.79 -6.56
CA VAL A 13 -24.07 -1.70 -5.61
C VAL A 13 -24.67 -0.49 -6.31
N THR A 14 -25.62 0.18 -5.66
CA THR A 14 -26.26 1.37 -6.22
C THR A 14 -25.32 2.59 -6.24
N SER A 15 -24.38 2.67 -5.30
CA SER A 15 -23.44 3.78 -5.15
C SER A 15 -22.08 3.29 -4.70
N THR A 16 -21.07 3.44 -5.57
CA THR A 16 -19.68 3.07 -5.28
C THR A 16 -19.09 3.89 -4.13
N VAL A 17 -19.45 5.18 -4.06
CA VAL A 17 -18.97 6.08 -2.99
C VAL A 17 -19.48 5.61 -1.63
N ASP A 18 -20.78 5.30 -1.54
CA ASP A 18 -21.37 4.83 -0.29
C ASP A 18 -20.79 3.48 0.12
N MET A 19 -20.57 2.58 -0.83
CA MET A 19 -19.88 1.30 -0.57
C MET A 19 -18.48 1.53 0.02
N LEU A 20 -17.65 2.37 -0.61
CA LEU A 20 -16.27 2.60 -0.17
C LEU A 20 -16.20 3.32 1.19
N ARG A 21 -17.06 4.32 1.43
CA ARG A 21 -17.08 5.06 2.71
C ARG A 21 -17.57 4.22 3.89
N ASN A 22 -18.31 3.15 3.62
CA ASN A 22 -18.84 2.24 4.63
C ASN A 22 -18.17 0.85 4.61
N ALA A 23 -17.08 0.69 3.85
CA ALA A 23 -16.38 -0.58 3.72
C ALA A 23 -15.79 -1.04 5.06
N GLN A 24 -16.01 -2.30 5.41
CA GLN A 24 -15.54 -2.90 6.67
C GLN A 24 -14.11 -3.46 6.55
N VAL A 25 -13.20 -2.67 5.98
CA VAL A 25 -11.80 -3.08 5.74
C VAL A 25 -10.88 -2.81 6.92
N GLY A 26 -11.33 -2.06 7.92
CA GLY A 26 -10.51 -1.65 9.06
C GLY A 26 -9.47 -0.58 8.69
N PRO A 27 -8.51 -0.30 9.59
CA PRO A 27 -7.46 0.68 9.34
C PRO A 27 -6.45 0.19 8.28
N ASN A 28 -5.90 1.12 7.50
CA ASN A 28 -4.74 0.86 6.66
C ASN A 28 -3.46 0.90 7.54
N VAL A 29 -3.00 -0.28 7.95
CA VAL A 29 -1.90 -0.42 8.92
C VAL A 29 -0.52 -0.40 8.24
N TYR A 30 0.50 0.05 8.98
CA TYR A 30 1.92 -0.18 8.66
C TYR A 30 2.38 -1.42 9.45
N PRO A 31 2.43 -2.62 8.85
CA PRO A 31 2.65 -3.87 9.58
C PRO A 31 4.13 -4.14 9.84
N GLY A 32 4.42 -5.10 10.72
CA GLY A 32 5.76 -5.69 10.90
C GLY A 32 6.82 -4.81 11.57
N VAL A 33 6.56 -3.51 11.74
CA VAL A 33 7.44 -2.56 12.42
C VAL A 33 6.71 -2.04 13.68
N PRO A 34 7.38 -1.90 14.84
CA PRO A 34 6.80 -1.23 16.00
C PRO A 34 6.35 0.19 15.66
N ALA A 35 5.28 0.66 16.31
CA ALA A 35 4.79 2.02 16.08
C ALA A 35 5.83 3.10 16.49
N GLU A 36 6.65 2.81 17.49
CA GLU A 36 7.70 3.68 18.02
C GLU A 36 8.88 2.81 18.52
N TYR A 37 10.12 3.25 18.27
CA TYR A 37 11.33 2.72 18.90
C TYR A 37 11.77 3.56 20.10
N THR A 38 11.62 4.89 20.01
CA THR A 38 11.79 5.84 21.12
C THR A 38 10.49 6.60 21.36
N ASN A 39 10.15 7.52 20.46
CA ASN A 39 8.83 8.12 20.28
C ASN A 39 8.77 8.83 18.92
N TRP A 40 7.57 8.97 18.36
CA TRP A 40 7.40 9.51 17.01
C TRP A 40 7.93 10.94 16.83
N ARG A 41 7.94 11.78 17.87
CA ARG A 41 8.42 13.17 17.77
C ARG A 41 9.93 13.21 17.61
N ASP A 42 10.65 12.45 18.43
CA ASP A 42 12.10 12.39 18.35
C ASP A 42 12.56 11.69 17.07
N GLU A 43 11.85 10.66 16.63
CA GLU A 43 12.11 9.97 15.37
C GLU A 43 11.90 10.89 14.15
N GLN A 44 10.86 11.72 14.16
CA GLN A 44 10.66 12.77 13.15
C GLN A 44 11.73 13.87 13.25
N TRP A 45 12.10 14.29 14.45
CA TRP A 45 13.14 15.30 14.65
C TRP A 45 14.50 14.82 14.13
N ALA A 46 14.83 13.56 14.38
CA ALA A 46 16.09 12.93 13.95
C ALA A 46 16.22 12.88 12.42
N TRP A 47 15.15 12.66 11.66
CA TRP A 47 15.26 12.64 10.19
C TRP A 47 15.66 14.02 9.62
N GLN A 48 15.41 15.12 10.35
CA GLN A 48 15.75 16.49 9.92
C GLN A 48 17.13 16.93 10.42
N HIS A 49 17.53 16.47 11.60
CA HIS A 49 18.68 17.03 12.31
C HIS A 49 19.86 16.06 12.42
N THR A 50 19.64 14.77 12.19
CA THR A 50 20.68 13.72 12.28
C THR A 50 20.51 12.69 11.16
N CYS A 51 20.18 11.44 11.50
CA CYS A 51 20.02 10.33 10.57
C CYS A 51 19.05 9.30 11.18
N VAL A 52 18.29 8.61 10.32
CA VAL A 52 17.35 7.56 10.70
C VAL A 52 17.49 6.35 9.79
N LEU A 53 17.08 5.18 10.28
CA LEU A 53 16.89 3.98 9.46
C LEU A 53 15.39 3.72 9.30
N PHE A 54 14.86 3.92 8.09
CA PHE A 54 13.49 3.54 7.78
C PHE A 54 13.42 2.04 7.45
N ASN A 55 12.71 1.27 8.28
CA ASN A 55 12.41 -0.12 7.99
C ASN A 55 11.21 -0.24 7.04
N GLN A 56 11.48 -0.46 5.75
CA GLN A 56 10.45 -0.52 4.71
C GLN A 56 9.99 -1.94 4.35
N SER A 57 10.45 -2.97 5.07
CA SER A 57 10.34 -4.38 4.65
C SER A 57 8.93 -4.98 4.61
N PHE A 58 7.90 -4.31 5.13
CA PHE A 58 6.61 -4.95 5.41
C PHE A 58 5.37 -4.26 4.81
N HIS A 59 5.49 -3.00 4.36
CA HIS A 59 4.31 -2.19 4.03
C HIS A 59 4.10 -1.97 2.52
N MET A 60 4.99 -2.48 1.68
CA MET A 60 4.88 -2.39 0.22
C MET A 60 4.61 -3.75 -0.41
N ALA A 61 3.87 -3.75 -1.51
CA ALA A 61 3.81 -4.90 -2.41
C ALA A 61 5.06 -4.90 -3.28
N GLU A 62 5.75 -6.04 -3.36
CA GLU A 62 6.91 -6.23 -4.23
C GLU A 62 6.49 -6.89 -5.54
N LEU A 63 6.98 -6.37 -6.66
CA LEU A 63 6.79 -6.95 -7.98
C LEU A 63 8.14 -7.08 -8.69
N ALA A 64 8.63 -8.31 -8.84
CA ALA A 64 9.79 -8.61 -9.67
C ALA A 64 9.35 -8.76 -11.14
N VAL A 65 9.88 -7.92 -12.02
CA VAL A 65 9.58 -7.93 -13.46
C VAL A 65 10.84 -8.34 -14.23
N GLU A 66 10.74 -9.43 -14.98
CA GLU A 66 11.88 -10.03 -15.68
C GLU A 66 11.50 -10.42 -17.12
N GLY A 67 12.53 -10.56 -17.98
CA GLY A 67 12.38 -10.94 -19.38
C GLY A 67 12.79 -9.84 -20.36
N PRO A 68 12.95 -10.19 -21.66
CA PRO A 68 13.48 -9.27 -22.68
C PRO A 68 12.62 -8.01 -22.87
N ASP A 69 11.31 -8.11 -22.60
CA ASP A 69 10.35 -7.02 -22.77
C ASP A 69 10.00 -6.30 -21.47
N ALA A 70 10.68 -6.59 -20.34
CA ALA A 70 10.39 -5.95 -19.05
C ALA A 70 10.44 -4.41 -19.15
N LEU A 71 11.48 -3.87 -19.77
CA LEU A 71 11.61 -2.43 -20.01
C LEU A 71 10.53 -1.90 -20.97
N THR A 72 10.20 -2.65 -22.02
CA THR A 72 9.14 -2.29 -22.97
C THR A 72 7.78 -2.19 -22.27
N LEU A 73 7.47 -3.15 -21.40
CA LEU A 73 6.25 -3.14 -20.58
C LEU A 73 6.19 -1.87 -19.72
N LEU A 74 7.22 -1.61 -18.92
CA LEU A 74 7.27 -0.45 -18.02
C LEU A 74 7.19 0.88 -18.80
N SER A 75 7.80 0.95 -19.99
CA SER A 75 7.78 2.14 -20.84
C SER A 75 6.41 2.44 -21.47
N ARG A 76 5.48 1.47 -21.47
CA ARG A 76 4.13 1.64 -22.03
C ARG A 76 3.04 1.95 -21.00
N LEU A 77 3.36 1.83 -19.71
CA LEU A 77 2.41 1.98 -18.59
C LEU A 77 2.40 3.40 -17.99
N GLY A 78 3.26 4.30 -18.48
CA GLY A 78 3.38 5.70 -18.03
C GLY A 78 2.53 6.68 -18.81
#